data_AF-A0A1F7V803-F1
#
_entry.id   AF-A0A1F7V803-F1
#
_cell.length_a   1.000
_cell.length_b   1.000
_cell.length_c   1.000
_cell.angle_alpha   90.00
_cell.angle_beta   90.00
_cell.angle_gamma   90.00
#
_symmetry.space_group_name_H-M   'P 1'
#
loop_
_entity.id
_entity.type
_entity.pdbx_description
1 polymer ?
#
loop_
_entity_poly.entity_id
_entity_poly.type
_entity_poly.pdbx_seq_one_letter_code
_entity_poly.pdbx_strand_id
1 'polypeptide(L)'
;MLTTHFFKRIFLLFVLTLIFVPSSFVMAAGSCACTTADTDCRTVFLSSTQQSTTGCTEACKTQVGKNLTSSNFADGTEGEILAASCQQKHKAFVASKEGAPAPGTPPAATITPQLNVPIPGLTFSNAIATSTSVKSSFLADYLTGVYQFLIYASLIIAIIMVMIGGLQYVMAASGGDVSKGKTRIKNALTGLVLLLCVYLVLYSTNPQLTLLKSIELQNVQTVEVPVHEGDVITDEEIAASGQSTSAVRVCSTIESCKTLCADEGMWPTSNPKTIDPSQVSKAPNSPGFINSGGSGPKGQVTKDVQEALKKAGAIAQSLDSSYNIHLISAFRPLTRQIEMVCDVLASGNEKSIAGIGKAVAWPGGSNHGSGIAIDIMLKKGNTALTDPTFNTTNQQNPKYKDGAQILSQIMTEAGFVRYAKEIWHFELKSKAASWCRCSYPSCPFPAKC
;
A
#
# COMPACT_ATOMS: atom_id res chain seq x y z
N MET A 1 60.75 -7.39 -10.72
CA MET A 1 60.64 -7.96 -9.36
C MET A 1 59.48 -7.42 -8.52
N LEU A 2 58.91 -6.23 -8.80
CA LEU A 2 57.83 -5.65 -7.99
C LEU A 2 56.46 -6.38 -8.09
N THR A 3 56.15 -7.02 -9.22
CA THR A 3 54.83 -7.64 -9.48
C THR A 3 54.62 -9.01 -8.83
N THR A 4 55.70 -9.78 -8.63
CA THR A 4 55.65 -11.10 -7.97
C THR A 4 55.46 -11.01 -6.47
N HIS A 5 55.97 -9.95 -5.84
CA HIS A 5 55.77 -9.70 -4.42
C HIS A 5 54.37 -9.17 -4.09
N PHE A 6 53.77 -8.39 -5.00
CA PHE A 6 52.40 -7.91 -4.85
C PHE A 6 51.38 -9.06 -4.89
N PHE A 7 51.53 -9.98 -5.85
CA PHE A 7 50.65 -11.14 -5.98
C PHE A 7 50.79 -12.13 -4.82
N LYS A 8 52.00 -12.37 -4.32
CA LYS A 8 52.23 -13.19 -3.11
C LYS A 8 51.64 -12.56 -1.84
N ARG A 9 51.70 -11.23 -1.71
CA ARG A 9 51.13 -10.52 -0.55
C ARG A 9 49.61 -10.52 -0.57
N ILE A 10 49.00 -10.36 -1.74
CA ILE A 10 47.54 -10.49 -1.89
C ILE A 10 47.09 -11.92 -1.59
N PHE A 11 47.79 -12.93 -2.11
CA PHE A 11 47.48 -14.33 -1.84
C PHE A 11 47.62 -14.71 -0.35
N LEU A 12 48.65 -14.20 0.33
CA LEU A 12 48.86 -14.43 1.77
C LEU A 12 47.81 -13.71 2.63
N LEU A 13 47.44 -12.47 2.27
CA LEU A 13 46.35 -11.73 2.92
C LEU A 13 45.00 -12.45 2.75
N PHE A 14 44.75 -13.04 1.58
CA PHE A 14 43.53 -13.78 1.28
C PHE A 14 43.41 -15.09 2.08
N VAL A 15 44.53 -15.80 2.27
CA VAL A 15 44.60 -17.01 3.12
C VAL A 15 44.44 -16.66 4.60
N LEU A 16 44.96 -15.52 5.07
CA LEU A 16 44.76 -15.06 6.45
C LEU A 16 43.30 -14.63 6.73
N THR A 17 42.61 -14.01 5.76
CA THR A 17 41.20 -13.59 5.93
C THR A 17 40.23 -14.78 5.95
N LEU A 18 40.59 -15.92 5.36
CA LEU A 18 39.82 -17.17 5.41
C LEU A 18 39.93 -17.90 6.76
N ILE A 19 40.95 -17.60 7.57
CA ILE A 19 41.19 -18.23 8.89
C ILE A 19 40.62 -17.38 10.04
N PHE A 20 40.38 -16.08 9.81
CA PHE A 20 39.90 -15.12 10.81
C PHE A 20 38.50 -14.56 10.46
N VAL A 21 37.52 -15.43 10.18
CA VAL A 21 36.12 -15.02 10.28
C VAL A 21 35.76 -15.01 11.77
N PRO A 22 35.51 -13.84 12.40
CA PRO A 22 35.11 -13.81 13.79
C PRO A 22 33.71 -14.43 13.91
N SER A 23 33.63 -15.58 14.56
CA SER A 23 32.41 -16.23 15.03
C SER A 23 31.76 -15.37 16.12
N SER A 24 31.22 -14.23 15.71
CA SER A 24 30.26 -13.48 16.52
C SER A 24 28.94 -14.22 16.42
N PHE A 25 28.76 -15.21 17.30
CA PHE A 25 27.43 -15.77 17.55
C PHE A 25 26.55 -14.63 18.04
N VAL A 26 25.73 -14.09 17.14
CA VAL A 26 24.55 -13.34 17.53
C VAL A 26 23.63 -14.36 18.22
N MET A 27 23.53 -14.26 19.54
CA MET A 27 22.51 -14.98 20.29
C MET A 27 21.15 -14.50 19.75
N ALA A 28 20.46 -15.36 19.02
CA ALA A 28 19.15 -15.05 18.46
C ALA A 28 18.17 -14.77 19.61
N ALA A 29 17.45 -13.65 19.54
CA ALA A 29 16.44 -13.28 20.53
C ALA A 29 15.34 -14.35 20.57
N GLY A 30 14.97 -14.82 21.77
CA GLY A 30 13.95 -15.86 21.90
C GLY A 30 12.54 -15.39 21.54
N SER A 31 11.74 -16.31 21.02
CA SER A 31 10.37 -16.09 20.57
C SER A 31 9.37 -16.54 21.63
N CYS A 32 8.33 -15.76 21.85
CA CYS A 32 7.20 -16.08 22.72
C CYS A 32 5.91 -16.22 21.90
N ALA A 33 5.19 -17.33 22.07
CA ALA A 33 3.95 -17.64 21.39
C ALA A 33 2.81 -17.84 22.39
N CYS A 34 1.70 -17.14 22.20
CA CYS A 34 0.51 -17.16 23.04
C CYS A 34 -0.64 -17.84 22.30
N THR A 35 -1.20 -18.91 22.84
CA THR A 35 -2.33 -19.64 22.24
C THR A 35 -3.62 -19.33 23.00
N THR A 36 -4.68 -19.01 22.25
CA THR A 36 -6.01 -18.70 22.78
C THR A 36 -6.92 -19.93 22.86
N ALA A 37 -8.02 -19.84 23.59
CA ALA A 37 -9.05 -20.89 23.67
C ALA A 37 -9.68 -21.24 22.32
N ASP A 38 -9.73 -20.28 21.39
CA ASP A 38 -10.24 -20.47 20.03
C ASP A 38 -9.18 -21.02 19.07
N THR A 39 -8.06 -21.55 19.59
CA THR A 39 -6.90 -22.08 18.84
C THR A 39 -6.10 -21.05 18.03
N ASP A 40 -6.41 -19.76 18.12
CA ASP A 40 -5.58 -18.67 17.58
C ASP A 40 -4.22 -18.62 18.29
N CYS A 41 -3.14 -18.33 17.57
CA CYS A 41 -1.80 -18.19 18.12
C CYS A 41 -1.18 -16.84 17.74
N ARG A 42 -0.61 -16.11 18.71
CA ARG A 42 0.02 -14.80 18.50
C ARG A 42 1.42 -14.76 19.07
N THR A 43 2.37 -14.21 18.32
CA THR A 43 3.73 -13.99 18.82
C THR A 43 3.81 -12.65 19.53
N VAL A 44 4.57 -12.60 20.63
CA VAL A 44 4.76 -11.39 21.45
C VAL A 44 6.25 -11.10 21.60
N PHE A 45 6.61 -9.82 21.52
CA PHE A 45 7.97 -9.37 21.72
C PHE A 45 8.33 -9.32 23.21
N LEU A 46 9.43 -9.97 23.59
CA LEU A 46 9.97 -9.92 24.94
C LEU A 46 11.17 -8.98 25.02
N SER A 47 11.22 -8.17 26.08
CA SER A 47 12.42 -7.40 26.39
C SER A 47 13.60 -8.32 26.77
N SER A 48 14.83 -7.84 26.64
CA SER A 48 16.05 -8.63 26.93
C SER A 48 16.08 -9.22 28.34
N THR A 49 15.44 -8.56 29.31
CA THR A 49 15.33 -9.02 30.70
C THR A 49 14.19 -10.04 30.93
N GLN A 50 13.36 -10.30 29.93
CA GLN A 50 12.15 -11.13 30.04
C GLN A 50 12.20 -12.40 29.16
N GLN A 51 13.34 -12.71 28.56
CA GLN A 51 13.56 -13.90 27.73
C GLN A 51 13.56 -15.20 28.56
N SER A 52 12.38 -15.58 29.07
CA SER A 52 12.15 -16.81 29.83
C SER A 52 10.71 -17.28 29.67
N THR A 53 10.44 -18.55 30.00
CA THR A 53 9.09 -19.11 29.98
C THR A 53 8.12 -18.36 30.90
N THR A 54 8.60 -17.88 32.05
CA THR A 54 7.79 -17.07 32.97
C THR A 54 7.52 -15.68 32.39
N GLY A 55 8.53 -15.03 31.80
CA GLY A 55 8.36 -13.74 31.13
C GLY A 55 7.38 -13.80 29.95
N CYS A 56 7.45 -14.87 29.17
CA CYS A 56 6.50 -15.13 28.09
C CYS A 56 5.07 -15.30 28.61
N THR A 57 4.88 -16.06 29.68
CA THR A 57 3.57 -16.27 30.31
C THR A 57 2.94 -14.94 30.75
N GLU A 58 3.69 -14.07 31.42
CA GLU A 58 3.19 -12.77 31.86
C GLU A 58 2.90 -11.81 30.69
N ALA A 59 3.74 -11.82 29.66
CA ALA A 59 3.51 -11.05 28.44
C ALA A 59 2.24 -11.52 27.70
N CYS A 60 2.04 -12.83 27.59
CA CYS A 60 0.84 -13.42 26.99
C CYS A 60 -0.42 -13.11 27.79
N LYS A 61 -0.39 -13.15 29.13
CA LYS A 61 -1.52 -12.75 29.97
C LYS A 61 -1.92 -11.29 29.74
N THR A 62 -0.92 -10.42 29.56
CA THR A 62 -1.16 -8.98 29.30
C THR A 62 -1.76 -8.75 27.92
N GLN A 63 -1.30 -9.49 26.89
CA GLN A 63 -1.70 -9.28 25.50
C GLN A 63 -3.01 -9.98 25.11
N VAL A 64 -3.25 -11.19 25.64
CA VAL A 64 -4.38 -12.06 25.29
C VAL A 64 -5.49 -12.03 26.34
N GLY A 65 -5.18 -11.65 27.59
CA GLY A 65 -6.15 -11.56 28.66
C GLY A 65 -6.74 -12.92 29.07
N LYS A 66 -8.04 -12.94 29.42
CA LYS A 66 -8.75 -14.13 29.95
C LYS A 66 -8.89 -15.30 28.96
N ASN A 67 -8.61 -15.07 27.68
CA ASN A 67 -8.72 -16.08 26.62
C ASN A 67 -7.42 -16.88 26.40
N LEU A 68 -6.39 -16.65 27.23
CA LEU A 68 -5.11 -17.36 27.15
C LEU A 68 -5.27 -18.81 27.62
N THR A 69 -4.89 -19.77 26.78
CA THR A 69 -4.85 -21.20 27.13
C THR A 69 -3.45 -21.67 27.42
N SER A 70 -2.46 -21.24 26.64
CA SER A 70 -1.06 -21.61 26.86
C SER A 70 -0.09 -20.56 26.30
N SER A 71 1.14 -20.59 26.82
CA SER A 71 2.24 -19.75 26.36
C SER A 71 3.54 -20.56 26.31
N ASN A 72 4.26 -20.44 25.20
CA ASN A 72 5.50 -21.17 24.95
C ASN A 72 6.62 -20.18 24.61
N PHE A 73 7.80 -20.39 25.20
CA PHE A 73 9.01 -19.63 24.91
C PHE A 73 10.11 -20.58 24.44
N ALA A 74 10.83 -20.18 23.41
CA ALA A 74 12.03 -20.87 22.94
C ALA A 74 13.02 -19.85 22.37
N ASP A 75 14.31 -20.08 22.59
CA ASP A 75 15.39 -19.27 22.05
C ASP A 75 16.06 -19.93 20.85
N GLY A 76 16.98 -19.21 20.19
CA GLY A 76 17.71 -19.77 19.07
C GLY A 76 16.81 -20.23 17.90
N THR A 77 17.22 -21.34 17.29
CA THR A 77 16.49 -21.97 16.18
C THR A 77 15.13 -22.54 16.59
N GLU A 78 14.98 -22.96 17.85
CA GLU A 78 13.70 -23.45 18.37
C GLU A 78 12.67 -22.30 18.47
N GLY A 79 13.14 -21.09 18.80
CA GLY A 79 12.32 -19.88 18.79
C GLY A 79 11.79 -19.52 17.40
N GLU A 80 12.60 -19.69 16.35
CA GLU A 80 12.17 -19.44 14.97
C GLU A 80 11.10 -20.46 14.52
N ILE A 81 11.30 -21.73 14.84
CA ILE A 81 10.32 -22.81 14.57
C ILE A 81 9.01 -22.54 15.32
N LEU A 82 9.10 -22.12 16.58
CA LEU A 82 7.94 -21.79 17.40
C LEU A 82 7.15 -20.61 16.81
N ALA A 83 7.84 -19.55 16.38
CA ALA A 83 7.20 -18.40 15.75
C ALA A 83 6.53 -18.77 14.42
N ALA A 84 7.20 -19.57 13.58
CA ALA A 84 6.65 -20.04 12.31
C ALA A 84 5.41 -20.94 12.51
N SER A 85 5.47 -21.87 13.47
CA SER A 85 4.34 -22.72 13.84
C SER A 85 3.16 -21.91 14.35
N CYS A 86 3.41 -20.90 15.19
CA CYS A 86 2.40 -19.99 15.70
C CYS A 86 1.73 -19.19 14.57
N GLN A 87 2.52 -18.66 13.63
CA GLN A 87 2.00 -17.93 12.47
C GLN A 87 1.15 -18.83 11.55
N GLN A 88 1.51 -20.10 11.39
CA GLN A 88 0.71 -21.06 10.63
C GLN A 88 -0.66 -21.30 11.29
N LYS A 89 -0.70 -21.46 12.63
CA LYS A 89 -1.95 -21.60 13.38
C LYS A 89 -2.81 -20.33 13.31
N HIS A 90 -2.20 -19.15 13.41
CA HIS A 90 -2.90 -17.87 13.23
C HIS A 90 -3.58 -17.80 11.85
N LYS A 91 -2.85 -18.15 10.78
CA LYS A 91 -3.39 -18.17 9.41
C LYS A 91 -4.55 -19.16 9.26
N ALA A 92 -4.44 -20.35 9.85
CA ALA A 92 -5.51 -21.34 9.85
C ALA A 92 -6.74 -20.86 10.64
N PHE A 93 -6.54 -20.18 11.78
CA PHE A 93 -7.60 -19.59 12.56
C PHE A 93 -8.34 -18.51 11.75
N VAL A 94 -7.62 -17.56 11.15
CA VAL A 94 -8.21 -16.53 10.27
C VAL A 94 -8.97 -17.17 9.10
N ALA A 95 -8.38 -18.18 8.44
CA ALA A 95 -9.01 -18.92 7.35
C ALA A 95 -10.26 -19.75 7.77
N SER A 96 -10.42 -20.06 9.06
CA SER A 96 -11.62 -20.74 9.56
C SER A 96 -12.74 -19.76 9.97
N LYS A 97 -12.41 -18.48 10.15
CA LYS A 97 -13.37 -17.40 10.42
C LYS A 97 -13.86 -16.72 9.15
N GLU A 98 -13.06 -16.73 8.10
CA GLU A 98 -13.46 -16.33 6.74
C GLU A 98 -13.99 -17.59 6.02
N GLY A 99 -15.31 -17.70 5.85
CA GLY A 99 -15.92 -18.84 5.15
C GLY A 99 -15.23 -19.08 3.79
N ALA A 100 -14.95 -20.36 3.49
CA ALA A 100 -14.14 -20.76 2.34
C ALA A 100 -14.58 -20.03 1.05
N PRO A 101 -13.67 -19.35 0.33
CA PRO A 101 -13.99 -18.83 -0.99
C PRO A 101 -14.28 -20.01 -1.92
N ALA A 102 -15.34 -19.91 -2.72
CA ALA A 102 -15.58 -20.83 -3.82
C ALA A 102 -14.32 -20.91 -4.70
N PRO A 103 -13.99 -22.08 -5.28
CA PRO A 103 -12.79 -22.24 -6.11
C PRO A 103 -12.92 -21.38 -7.36
N GLY A 104 -12.34 -20.18 -7.32
CA GLY A 104 -12.15 -19.35 -8.49
C GLY A 104 -11.27 -20.10 -9.50
N THR A 105 -11.73 -20.13 -10.75
CA THR A 105 -11.02 -20.74 -11.87
C THR A 105 -9.55 -20.29 -11.90
N PRO A 106 -8.57 -21.21 -11.95
CA PRO A 106 -7.16 -20.86 -12.04
C PRO A 106 -6.92 -19.91 -13.23
N PRO A 107 -6.13 -18.83 -13.07
CA PRO A 107 -5.81 -17.94 -14.18
C PRO A 107 -5.21 -18.73 -15.33
N ALA A 108 -5.84 -18.66 -16.51
CA ALA A 108 -5.35 -19.29 -17.72
C ALA A 108 -4.16 -18.49 -18.29
N ALA A 109 -3.14 -19.24 -18.72
CA ALA A 109 -1.95 -18.84 -19.46
C ALA A 109 -0.86 -18.06 -18.71
N THR A 110 0.03 -18.80 -18.04
CA THR A 110 1.39 -18.33 -17.75
C THR A 110 2.20 -18.32 -19.05
N ILE A 111 2.54 -17.14 -19.55
CA ILE A 111 3.34 -17.00 -20.77
C ILE A 111 4.81 -17.25 -20.44
N THR A 112 5.40 -18.32 -20.98
CA THR A 112 6.84 -18.54 -20.88
C THR A 112 7.58 -17.56 -21.80
N PRO A 113 8.56 -16.80 -21.28
CA PRO A 113 9.29 -15.84 -22.11
C PRO A 113 10.06 -16.54 -23.23
N GLN A 114 9.98 -15.99 -24.43
CA GLN A 114 10.75 -16.44 -25.59
C GLN A 114 11.92 -15.48 -25.78
N LEU A 115 13.15 -16.02 -25.79
CA LEU A 115 14.34 -15.21 -26.01
C LEU A 115 14.54 -14.97 -27.50
N ASN A 116 14.92 -13.74 -27.86
CA ASN A 116 15.28 -13.40 -29.24
C ASN A 116 16.59 -14.10 -29.69
N VAL A 117 17.44 -14.49 -28.73
CA VAL A 117 18.64 -15.29 -28.96
C VAL A 117 18.60 -16.48 -27.99
N PRO A 118 18.56 -17.73 -28.49
CA PRO A 118 18.55 -18.90 -27.63
C PRO A 118 19.91 -19.04 -26.93
N ILE A 119 19.88 -19.19 -25.60
CA ILE A 119 21.08 -19.47 -24.81
C ILE A 119 21.19 -20.99 -24.68
N PRO A 120 22.30 -21.62 -25.13
CA PRO A 120 22.48 -23.07 -25.03
C PRO A 120 22.37 -23.55 -23.57
N GLY A 121 21.55 -24.59 -23.35
CA GLY A 121 21.35 -25.20 -22.03
C GLY A 121 20.38 -24.46 -21.10
N LEU A 122 19.83 -23.32 -21.51
CA LEU A 122 18.81 -22.60 -20.74
C LEU A 122 17.41 -23.16 -21.04
N THR A 123 16.72 -23.59 -19.99
CA THR A 123 15.28 -23.89 -20.02
C THR A 123 14.58 -23.10 -18.92
N PHE A 124 13.43 -22.50 -19.25
CA PHE A 124 12.62 -21.79 -18.26
C PHE A 124 11.75 -22.79 -17.48
N SER A 125 11.78 -22.68 -16.16
CA SER A 125 10.86 -23.37 -15.26
C SER A 125 9.45 -22.85 -15.46
N ASN A 126 8.45 -23.71 -15.39
CA ASN A 126 7.06 -23.27 -15.48
C ASN A 126 6.72 -22.33 -14.31
N ALA A 127 5.98 -21.26 -14.60
CA ALA A 127 5.40 -20.45 -13.53
C ALA A 127 4.30 -21.26 -12.83
N ILE A 128 4.29 -21.23 -11.51
CA ILE A 128 3.32 -21.95 -10.68
C ILE A 128 2.27 -20.93 -10.26
N ALA A 129 1.07 -21.05 -10.83
CA ALA A 129 -0.09 -20.30 -10.39
C ALA A 129 -0.78 -21.05 -9.24
N THR A 130 -0.97 -20.38 -8.13
CA THR A 130 -1.84 -20.80 -7.02
C THR A 130 -3.08 -19.90 -7.00
N SER A 131 -4.08 -20.24 -6.17
CA SER A 131 -5.30 -19.43 -6.01
C SER A 131 -5.03 -18.00 -5.51
N THR A 132 -3.85 -17.73 -4.92
CA THR A 132 -3.53 -16.46 -4.27
C THR A 132 -2.24 -15.80 -4.76
N SER A 133 -1.36 -16.53 -5.44
CA SER A 133 -0.11 -15.99 -5.99
C SER A 133 0.38 -16.73 -7.23
N VAL A 134 1.10 -16.01 -8.08
CA VAL A 134 1.87 -16.56 -9.19
C VAL A 134 3.34 -16.50 -8.83
N LYS A 135 3.99 -17.66 -8.74
CA LYS A 135 5.43 -17.78 -8.52
C LYS A 135 6.12 -18.00 -9.86
N SER A 136 7.04 -17.12 -10.21
CA SER A 136 7.85 -17.25 -11.42
C SER A 136 9.33 -17.20 -11.09
N SER A 137 10.07 -18.17 -11.63
CA SER A 137 11.53 -18.24 -11.55
C SER A 137 12.22 -17.75 -12.83
N PHE A 138 11.49 -17.14 -13.78
CA PHE A 138 12.04 -16.82 -15.10
C PHE A 138 13.31 -15.97 -15.04
N LEU A 139 13.36 -14.97 -14.16
CA LEU A 139 14.55 -14.13 -14.00
C LEU A 139 15.72 -14.92 -13.40
N ALA A 140 15.44 -15.80 -12.44
CA ALA A 140 16.44 -16.66 -11.81
C ALA A 140 17.01 -17.67 -12.83
N ASP A 141 16.15 -18.29 -13.63
CA ASP A 141 16.54 -19.22 -14.68
C ASP A 141 17.37 -18.52 -15.76
N TYR A 142 16.94 -17.33 -16.20
CA TYR A 142 17.69 -16.52 -17.18
C TYR A 142 19.11 -16.19 -16.70
N LEU A 143 19.23 -15.64 -15.49
CA LEU A 143 20.53 -15.29 -14.91
C LEU A 143 21.41 -16.53 -14.73
N THR A 144 20.84 -17.64 -14.26
CA THR A 144 21.54 -18.92 -14.10
C THR A 144 22.08 -19.42 -15.45
N GLY A 145 21.24 -19.42 -16.50
CA GLY A 145 21.66 -19.85 -17.83
C GLY A 145 22.74 -18.97 -18.44
N VAL A 146 22.64 -17.64 -18.28
CA VAL A 146 23.69 -16.70 -18.73
C VAL A 146 25.01 -16.97 -18.01
N TYR A 147 24.99 -17.14 -16.68
CA TYR A 147 26.21 -17.44 -15.93
C TYR A 147 26.84 -18.77 -16.33
N GLN A 148 26.05 -19.83 -16.48
CA GLN A 148 26.54 -21.13 -16.94
C GLN A 148 27.15 -21.05 -18.34
N PHE A 149 26.47 -20.36 -19.27
CA PHE A 149 26.99 -20.14 -20.62
C PHE A 149 28.34 -19.42 -20.60
N LEU A 150 28.48 -18.34 -19.82
CA LEU A 150 29.73 -17.59 -19.71
C LEU A 150 30.87 -18.43 -19.10
N ILE A 151 30.57 -19.29 -18.12
CA ILE A 151 31.55 -20.21 -17.53
C ILE A 151 32.03 -21.22 -18.58
N TYR A 152 31.12 -21.85 -19.33
CA TYR A 152 31.49 -22.80 -20.39
C TYR A 152 32.29 -22.13 -21.51
N ALA A 153 31.87 -20.94 -21.95
CA ALA A 153 32.61 -20.16 -22.93
C ALA A 153 34.03 -19.83 -22.45
N SER A 154 34.16 -19.41 -21.18
CA SER A 154 35.46 -19.09 -20.57
C SER A 154 36.37 -20.32 -20.47
N LEU A 155 35.83 -21.49 -20.15
CA LEU A 155 36.58 -22.75 -20.12
C LEU A 155 37.12 -23.12 -21.50
N ILE A 156 36.29 -23.03 -22.55
CA ILE A 156 36.73 -23.31 -23.93
C ILE A 156 37.84 -22.35 -24.35
N ILE A 157 37.67 -21.05 -24.08
CA ILE A 157 38.69 -20.04 -24.38
C ILE A 157 39.99 -20.33 -23.62
N ALA A 158 39.90 -20.70 -22.34
CA ALA A 158 41.07 -21.05 -21.55
C ALA A 158 41.82 -22.26 -22.13
N ILE A 159 41.10 -23.32 -22.54
CA ILE A 159 41.68 -24.50 -23.18
C ILE A 159 42.42 -24.12 -24.47
N ILE A 160 41.78 -23.33 -25.35
CA ILE A 160 42.41 -22.87 -26.59
C ILE A 160 43.68 -22.06 -26.30
N MET A 161 43.64 -21.15 -25.32
CA MET A 161 44.80 -20.33 -24.96
C MET A 161 45.94 -21.15 -24.35
N VAL A 162 45.62 -22.20 -23.60
CA VAL A 162 46.61 -23.16 -23.08
C VAL A 162 47.21 -23.98 -24.23
N MET A 163 46.41 -24.46 -25.19
CA MET A 163 46.92 -25.18 -26.36
C MET A 163 47.87 -24.31 -27.19
N ILE A 164 47.49 -23.05 -27.47
CA ILE A 164 48.35 -22.10 -28.19
C ILE A 164 49.64 -21.82 -27.40
N GLY A 165 49.52 -21.61 -26.09
CA GLY A 165 50.68 -21.41 -25.23
C GLY A 165 51.60 -22.63 -25.17
N GLY A 166 51.03 -23.84 -25.17
CA GLY A 166 51.74 -25.11 -25.21
C GLY A 166 52.50 -25.31 -26.52
N LEU A 167 51.86 -25.02 -27.66
CA LEU A 167 52.51 -25.06 -28.97
C LEU A 167 53.67 -24.05 -29.03
N GLN A 168 53.46 -22.81 -28.58
CA GLN A 168 54.51 -21.80 -28.50
C GLN A 168 55.69 -22.23 -27.61
N TYR A 169 55.39 -22.94 -26.51
CA TYR A 169 56.41 -23.47 -25.62
C TYR A 169 57.27 -24.54 -26.30
N VAL A 170 56.65 -25.48 -27.02
CA VAL A 170 57.38 -26.55 -27.73
C VAL A 170 58.17 -26.00 -28.92
N MET A 171 57.58 -25.11 -29.71
CA MET A 171 58.25 -24.45 -30.84
C MET A 171 59.37 -23.49 -30.43
N ALA A 172 59.48 -23.15 -29.15
CA ALA A 172 60.60 -22.36 -28.66
C ALA A 172 61.95 -23.10 -28.79
N ALA A 173 61.94 -24.43 -28.87
CA ALA A 173 63.13 -25.23 -29.16
C ALA A 173 63.73 -24.94 -30.57
N SER A 174 62.94 -24.41 -31.51
CA SER A 174 63.36 -24.05 -32.87
C SER A 174 63.59 -22.55 -33.07
N GLY A 175 63.90 -21.80 -32.01
CA GLY A 175 64.19 -20.35 -32.06
C GLY A 175 63.05 -19.41 -31.63
N GLY A 176 61.94 -19.95 -31.10
CA GLY A 176 60.85 -19.16 -30.52
C GLY A 176 61.09 -18.70 -29.08
N ASP A 177 60.18 -17.87 -28.54
CA ASP A 177 60.29 -17.30 -27.19
C ASP A 177 59.52 -18.13 -26.14
N VAL A 178 60.25 -18.93 -25.36
CA VAL A 178 59.74 -19.75 -24.25
C VAL A 178 58.92 -18.91 -23.25
N SER A 179 59.35 -17.66 -23.01
CA SER A 179 58.72 -16.77 -22.02
C SER A 179 57.30 -16.40 -22.41
N LYS A 180 57.05 -16.19 -23.71
CA LYS A 180 55.72 -15.89 -24.24
C LYS A 180 54.75 -17.07 -24.07
N GLY A 181 55.20 -18.30 -24.38
CA GLY A 181 54.40 -19.51 -24.20
C GLY A 181 54.01 -19.72 -22.72
N LYS A 182 54.98 -19.64 -21.81
CA LYS A 182 54.73 -19.74 -20.35
C LYS A 182 53.80 -18.65 -19.84
N THR A 183 53.97 -17.41 -20.29
CA THR A 183 53.14 -16.28 -19.89
C THR A 183 51.69 -16.47 -20.34
N ARG A 184 51.47 -16.97 -21.55
CA ARG A 184 50.13 -17.21 -22.07
C ARG A 184 49.38 -18.28 -21.27
N ILE A 185 50.05 -19.40 -20.97
CA ILE A 185 49.49 -20.47 -20.11
C ILE A 185 49.17 -19.91 -18.73
N LYS A 186 50.12 -19.19 -18.12
CA LYS A 186 49.92 -18.60 -16.78
C LYS A 186 48.75 -17.64 -16.75
N ASN A 187 48.60 -16.78 -17.76
CA ASN A 187 47.51 -15.81 -17.83
C ASN A 187 46.15 -16.50 -17.99
N ALA A 188 46.06 -17.54 -18.84
CA ALA A 188 44.84 -18.33 -19.01
C ALA A 188 44.41 -19.01 -17.69
N LEU A 189 45.36 -19.64 -16.99
CA LEU A 189 45.10 -20.28 -15.69
C LEU A 189 44.73 -19.25 -14.61
N THR A 190 45.41 -18.10 -14.58
CA THR A 190 45.12 -17.04 -13.61
C THR A 190 43.72 -16.47 -13.82
N GLY A 191 43.30 -16.27 -15.06
CA GLY A 191 41.93 -15.84 -15.38
C GLY A 191 40.87 -16.85 -14.93
N LEU A 192 41.12 -18.15 -15.13
CA LEU A 192 40.22 -19.21 -14.68
C LEU A 192 40.11 -19.25 -13.14
N VAL A 193 41.24 -19.14 -12.43
CA VAL A 193 41.27 -19.08 -10.97
C VAL A 193 40.54 -17.85 -10.45
N LEU A 194 40.77 -16.67 -11.05
CA LEU A 194 40.05 -15.44 -10.67
C LEU A 194 38.54 -15.60 -10.85
N LEU A 195 38.09 -16.19 -11.94
CA LEU A 195 36.67 -16.44 -12.21
C LEU A 195 36.04 -17.34 -11.13
N LEU A 196 36.73 -18.42 -10.74
CA LEU A 196 36.28 -19.31 -9.65
C LEU A 196 36.29 -18.61 -8.28
N CYS A 197 37.26 -17.72 -8.04
CA CYS A 197 37.33 -16.95 -6.79
C CYS A 197 36.18 -15.95 -6.63
N VAL A 198 35.63 -15.39 -7.72
CA VAL A 198 34.48 -14.47 -7.63
C VAL A 198 33.28 -15.15 -6.97
N TYR A 199 33.02 -16.42 -7.29
CA TYR A 199 31.97 -17.19 -6.62
C TYR A 199 32.22 -17.32 -5.12
N LEU A 200 33.46 -17.64 -4.71
CA LEU A 200 33.81 -17.77 -3.29
C LEU A 200 33.65 -16.46 -2.53
N VAL A 201 34.00 -15.32 -3.14
CA VAL A 201 33.80 -13.99 -2.54
C VAL A 201 32.32 -13.69 -2.38
N LEU A 202 31.52 -13.89 -3.43
CA LEU A 202 30.07 -13.66 -3.37
C LEU A 202 29.40 -14.55 -2.31
N TYR A 203 29.73 -15.83 -2.30
CA TYR A 203 29.17 -16.78 -1.34
C TYR A 203 29.59 -16.48 0.10
N SER A 204 30.86 -16.16 0.34
CA SER A 204 31.39 -15.87 1.67
C SER A 204 30.90 -14.53 2.24
N THR A 205 30.64 -13.54 1.39
CA THR A 205 30.14 -12.22 1.83
C THR A 205 28.64 -12.26 2.07
N ASN A 206 27.87 -12.83 1.15
CA ASN A 206 26.44 -13.03 1.32
C ASN A 206 25.95 -14.18 0.42
N PRO A 207 25.61 -15.35 0.98
CA PRO A 207 25.13 -16.50 0.19
C PRO A 207 23.81 -16.21 -0.55
N GLN A 208 23.06 -15.17 -0.14
CA GLN A 208 21.86 -14.72 -0.86
C GLN A 208 22.18 -14.08 -2.22
N LEU A 209 23.42 -13.65 -2.47
CA LEU A 209 23.84 -13.14 -3.79
C LEU A 209 24.02 -14.25 -4.82
N THR A 210 24.24 -15.48 -4.34
CA THR A 210 24.31 -16.69 -5.18
C THR A 210 22.98 -17.44 -5.24
N LEU A 211 22.03 -17.11 -4.35
CA LEU A 211 20.69 -17.71 -4.30
C LEU A 211 19.69 -16.80 -5.02
N LEU A 212 19.39 -17.11 -6.27
CA LEU A 212 18.38 -16.38 -7.05
C LEU A 212 16.98 -16.83 -6.64
N LYS A 213 16.27 -15.99 -5.88
CA LYS A 213 14.91 -16.27 -5.42
C LYS A 213 13.90 -16.10 -6.56
N SER A 214 12.84 -16.91 -6.53
CA SER A 214 11.69 -16.72 -7.40
C SER A 214 10.91 -15.46 -7.02
N ILE A 215 10.33 -14.81 -8.01
CA ILE A 215 9.46 -13.66 -7.81
C ILE A 215 8.06 -14.20 -7.53
N GLU A 216 7.52 -13.86 -6.36
CA GLU A 216 6.13 -14.15 -6.00
C GLU A 216 5.30 -12.89 -6.21
N LEU A 217 4.41 -12.94 -7.20
CA LEU A 217 3.41 -11.92 -7.42
C LEU A 217 2.11 -12.38 -6.76
N GLN A 218 1.62 -11.63 -5.78
CA GLN A 218 0.28 -11.90 -5.26
C GLN A 218 -0.74 -11.63 -6.37
N ASN A 219 -1.70 -12.53 -6.51
CA ASN A 219 -2.80 -12.31 -7.42
C ASN A 219 -3.56 -11.08 -6.92
N VAL A 220 -3.84 -10.13 -7.83
CA VAL A 220 -4.78 -9.05 -7.52
C VAL A 220 -6.11 -9.74 -7.36
N GLN A 221 -6.52 -9.95 -6.11
CA GLN A 221 -7.86 -10.44 -5.78
C GLN A 221 -8.83 -9.55 -6.55
N THR A 222 -9.44 -10.09 -7.60
CA THR A 222 -10.67 -9.52 -8.12
C THR A 222 -11.66 -9.73 -6.99
N VAL A 223 -11.80 -8.72 -6.15
CA VAL A 223 -12.95 -8.62 -5.27
C VAL A 223 -14.12 -8.64 -6.23
N GLU A 224 -14.80 -9.79 -6.34
CA GLU A 224 -16.20 -9.79 -6.75
C GLU A 224 -16.82 -8.78 -5.82
N VAL A 225 -17.11 -7.59 -6.36
CA VAL A 225 -17.79 -6.55 -5.63
C VAL A 225 -19.09 -7.25 -5.22
N PRO A 226 -19.31 -7.56 -3.91
CA PRO A 226 -20.66 -7.88 -3.53
C PRO A 226 -21.46 -6.70 -4.04
N VAL A 227 -22.43 -6.97 -4.90
CA VAL A 227 -23.50 -6.01 -5.10
C VAL A 227 -24.11 -5.90 -3.71
N HIS A 228 -23.57 -4.99 -2.91
CA HIS A 228 -24.30 -4.42 -1.81
C HIS A 228 -25.40 -3.65 -2.53
N GLU A 229 -26.50 -4.35 -2.80
CA GLU A 229 -27.79 -3.87 -2.33
C GLU A 229 -27.57 -3.57 -0.84
N GLY A 230 -26.94 -2.42 -0.55
CA GLY A 230 -27.10 -1.82 0.75
C GLY A 230 -28.60 -1.65 0.85
N ASP A 231 -29.19 -2.19 1.91
CA ASP A 231 -30.61 -2.08 2.20
C ASP A 231 -31.03 -0.66 1.88
N VAL A 232 -31.68 -0.50 0.72
CA VAL A 232 -32.24 0.76 0.30
C VAL A 232 -33.37 0.95 1.28
N ILE A 233 -33.09 1.65 2.38
CA ILE A 233 -34.17 2.26 3.14
C ILE A 233 -34.73 3.30 2.20
N THR A 234 -35.78 2.91 1.47
CA THR A 234 -36.52 3.82 0.62
C THR A 234 -37.04 4.95 1.51
N ASP A 235 -37.32 6.11 0.93
CA ASP A 235 -37.92 7.21 1.70
C ASP A 235 -39.22 6.76 2.41
N GLU A 236 -39.87 5.67 1.95
CA GLU A 236 -40.97 4.98 2.65
C GLU A 236 -40.57 4.24 3.94
N GLU A 237 -39.41 3.58 4.01
CA GLU A 237 -38.98 2.86 5.22
C GLU A 237 -38.44 3.82 6.30
N ILE A 238 -37.88 4.99 5.92
CA ILE A 238 -37.59 6.07 6.89
C ILE A 238 -38.90 6.65 7.44
N ALA A 239 -39.95 6.80 6.62
CA ALA A 239 -41.26 7.25 7.06
C ALA A 239 -41.93 6.26 8.04
N ALA A 240 -41.65 4.95 7.92
CA ALA A 240 -42.16 3.91 8.81
C ALA A 240 -41.47 3.86 10.19
N SER A 241 -40.28 4.46 10.33
CA SER A 241 -39.54 4.56 11.61
C SER A 241 -40.09 5.62 12.57
N GLY A 242 -41.09 6.39 12.16
CA GLY A 242 -41.62 7.53 12.92
C GLY A 242 -40.72 8.78 12.89
N GLN A 243 -39.57 8.72 12.20
CA GLN A 243 -38.65 9.85 12.05
C GLN A 243 -38.76 10.41 10.62
N SER A 244 -39.69 11.35 10.43
CA SER A 244 -39.96 11.95 9.11
C SER A 244 -38.71 12.59 8.48
N THR A 245 -38.40 12.26 7.23
CA THR A 245 -37.40 12.97 6.40
C THR A 245 -37.74 14.45 6.22
N SER A 246 -39.01 14.83 6.40
CA SER A 246 -39.48 16.22 6.46
C SER A 246 -39.12 16.94 7.77
N ALA A 247 -38.71 16.23 8.83
CA ALA A 247 -38.23 16.86 10.07
C ALA A 247 -36.77 17.36 9.96
N VAL A 248 -36.01 16.86 8.98
CA VAL A 248 -34.60 17.24 8.75
C VAL A 248 -34.45 18.26 7.62
N ARG A 249 -35.34 18.27 6.62
CA ARG A 249 -35.30 19.28 5.54
C ARG A 249 -36.27 20.40 5.86
N VAL A 250 -35.82 21.66 5.77
CA VAL A 250 -36.66 22.84 5.98
C VAL A 250 -37.66 23.01 4.83
N CYS A 251 -37.25 22.67 3.61
CA CYS A 251 -38.13 22.54 2.45
C CYS A 251 -37.61 21.42 1.56
N SER A 252 -38.51 20.74 0.84
CA SER A 252 -38.19 19.51 0.08
C SER A 252 -38.78 19.49 -1.33
N THR A 253 -39.59 20.49 -1.68
CA THR A 253 -40.13 20.72 -3.03
C THR A 253 -39.90 22.16 -3.43
N ILE A 254 -39.86 22.43 -4.73
CA ILE A 254 -39.72 23.80 -5.27
C ILE A 254 -40.78 24.73 -4.69
N GLU A 255 -42.04 24.29 -4.62
CA GLU A 255 -43.12 25.12 -4.10
C GLU A 255 -42.96 25.38 -2.59
N SER A 256 -42.63 24.36 -1.79
CA SER A 256 -42.36 24.57 -0.36
C SER A 256 -41.19 25.52 -0.11
N CYS A 257 -40.16 25.48 -0.97
CA CYS A 257 -39.02 26.39 -0.86
C CYS A 257 -39.37 27.80 -1.33
N LYS A 258 -40.24 27.99 -2.33
CA LYS A 258 -40.74 29.33 -2.69
C LYS A 258 -41.49 29.96 -1.54
N THR A 259 -42.35 29.21 -0.86
CA THR A 259 -43.06 29.68 0.34
C THR A 259 -42.07 30.06 1.44
N LEU A 260 -41.07 29.21 1.73
CA LEU A 260 -39.99 29.53 2.68
C LEU A 260 -39.22 30.80 2.30
N CYS A 261 -38.92 30.99 1.03
CA CYS A 261 -38.15 32.14 0.54
C CYS A 261 -38.96 33.44 0.49
N ALA A 262 -40.29 33.38 0.57
CA ALA A 262 -41.14 34.58 0.55
C ALA A 262 -41.16 35.34 1.88
N ASP A 263 -40.79 34.69 2.99
CA ASP A 263 -40.77 35.30 4.32
C ASP A 263 -39.58 34.77 5.15
N GLU A 264 -38.54 35.62 5.30
CA GLU A 264 -37.37 35.33 6.14
C GLU A 264 -37.75 35.06 7.61
N GLY A 265 -38.89 35.59 8.08
CA GLY A 265 -39.40 35.34 9.43
C GLY A 265 -39.80 33.88 9.68
N MET A 266 -40.03 33.10 8.61
CA MET A 266 -40.30 31.67 8.72
C MET A 266 -39.04 30.80 8.76
N TRP A 267 -37.85 31.38 8.63
CA TRP A 267 -36.63 30.60 8.57
C TRP A 267 -36.29 30.05 9.95
N PRO A 268 -36.13 28.72 10.09
CA PRO A 268 -35.79 28.14 11.38
C PRO A 268 -34.37 28.55 11.78
N THR A 269 -34.20 28.87 13.05
CA THR A 269 -32.89 29.19 13.64
C THR A 269 -32.06 27.95 13.96
N SER A 270 -32.68 26.77 13.97
CA SER A 270 -32.01 25.49 14.24
C SER A 270 -32.58 24.35 13.39
N ASN A 271 -31.78 23.31 13.17
CA ASN A 271 -32.17 22.11 12.47
C ASN A 271 -31.40 20.90 13.02
N PRO A 272 -32.02 19.71 13.17
CA PRO A 272 -31.37 18.54 13.77
C PRO A 272 -30.07 18.07 13.10
N LYS A 273 -29.85 18.40 11.82
CA LYS A 273 -28.66 18.02 11.05
C LYS A 273 -27.59 19.12 11.00
N THR A 274 -27.93 20.33 11.45
CA THR A 274 -27.02 21.47 11.45
C THR A 274 -26.52 21.77 12.85
N ILE A 275 -25.24 22.07 12.96
CA ILE A 275 -24.65 22.51 14.22
C ILE A 275 -24.65 24.03 14.33
N ASP A 276 -24.57 24.53 15.55
CA ASP A 276 -24.44 25.97 15.81
C ASP A 276 -23.09 26.47 15.25
N PRO A 277 -23.04 27.63 14.57
CA PRO A 277 -21.80 28.20 14.04
C PRO A 277 -20.68 28.40 15.08
N SER A 278 -21.01 28.54 16.37
CA SER A 278 -20.03 28.61 17.47
C SER A 278 -19.25 27.30 17.68
N GLN A 279 -19.74 26.18 17.16
CA GLN A 279 -19.11 24.86 17.32
C GLN A 279 -18.04 24.56 16.25
N VAL A 280 -17.86 25.45 15.27
CA VAL A 280 -16.81 25.34 14.26
C VAL A 280 -15.77 26.43 14.41
N SER A 281 -14.56 26.15 13.95
CA SER A 281 -13.50 27.16 13.85
C SER A 281 -12.61 26.86 12.64
N LYS A 282 -11.75 27.81 12.30
CA LYS A 282 -10.90 27.75 11.11
C LYS A 282 -10.05 26.48 11.12
N ALA A 283 -10.15 25.68 10.06
CA ALA A 283 -9.28 24.53 9.87
C ALA A 283 -7.81 24.98 9.81
N PRO A 284 -6.91 24.40 10.62
CA PRO A 284 -5.51 24.83 10.67
C PRO A 284 -4.77 24.42 9.39
N ASN A 285 -3.83 25.26 8.96
CA ASN A 285 -2.82 24.82 7.98
C ASN A 285 -1.81 23.91 8.69
N SER A 286 -1.38 22.85 8.03
CA SER A 286 -0.37 21.92 8.53
C SER A 286 0.44 21.33 7.37
N PRO A 287 1.59 20.69 7.60
CA PRO A 287 2.30 19.98 6.53
C PRO A 287 1.35 19.04 5.77
N GLY A 288 1.33 19.14 4.44
CA GLY A 288 0.45 18.36 3.57
C GLY A 288 -1.03 18.78 3.55
N PHE A 289 -1.44 19.81 4.28
CA PHE A 289 -2.83 20.29 4.30
C PHE A 289 -2.93 21.82 4.32
N ILE A 290 -3.71 22.36 3.38
CA ILE A 290 -3.87 23.79 3.14
C ILE A 290 -5.37 24.14 3.16
N ASN A 291 -5.74 25.03 4.07
CA ASN A 291 -7.08 25.61 4.11
C ASN A 291 -7.23 26.68 3.02
N SER A 292 -7.76 26.28 1.86
CA SER A 292 -8.05 27.19 0.74
C SER A 292 -9.47 27.78 0.80
N GLY A 293 -10.30 27.33 1.75
CA GLY A 293 -11.66 27.83 2.00
C GLY A 293 -11.72 29.15 2.77
N GLY A 294 -10.57 29.63 3.28
CA GLY A 294 -10.44 30.92 3.94
C GLY A 294 -10.83 30.92 5.43
N SER A 295 -11.10 32.11 5.99
CA SER A 295 -11.52 32.29 7.39
C SER A 295 -13.03 32.19 7.61
N GLY A 296 -13.83 32.31 6.54
CA GLY A 296 -15.28 32.19 6.58
C GLY A 296 -15.75 30.73 6.71
N PRO A 297 -17.07 30.48 6.75
CA PRO A 297 -17.64 29.15 7.01
C PRO A 297 -17.06 28.02 6.13
N LYS A 298 -16.76 28.32 4.86
CA LYS A 298 -16.16 27.37 3.91
C LYS A 298 -14.80 26.81 4.32
N GLY A 299 -14.07 27.48 5.21
CA GLY A 299 -12.80 27.03 5.77
C GLY A 299 -12.89 26.65 7.25
N GLN A 300 -14.09 26.52 7.81
CA GLN A 300 -14.33 26.18 9.21
C GLN A 300 -14.88 24.75 9.34
N VAL A 301 -14.43 24.05 10.38
CA VAL A 301 -14.83 22.67 10.70
C VAL A 301 -14.86 22.47 12.22
N THR A 302 -15.49 21.39 12.67
CA THR A 302 -15.46 20.98 14.09
C THR A 302 -14.04 20.56 14.52
N LYS A 303 -13.76 20.60 15.83
CA LYS A 303 -12.44 20.26 16.39
C LYS A 303 -11.95 18.86 15.99
N ASP A 304 -12.84 17.88 15.99
CA ASP A 304 -12.50 16.49 15.62
C ASP A 304 -12.03 16.38 14.16
N VAL A 305 -12.66 17.16 13.27
CA VAL A 305 -12.26 17.22 11.86
C VAL A 305 -10.91 17.91 11.72
N GLN A 306 -10.59 18.93 12.52
CA GLN A 306 -9.26 19.57 12.47
C GLN A 306 -8.15 18.57 12.79
N GLU A 307 -8.33 17.71 13.79
CA GLU A 307 -7.35 16.68 14.13
C GLU A 307 -7.23 15.62 13.02
N ALA A 308 -8.36 15.20 12.44
CA ALA A 308 -8.37 14.28 11.31
C ALA A 308 -7.69 14.88 10.06
N LEU A 309 -7.85 16.18 9.80
CA LEU A 309 -7.19 16.89 8.69
C LEU A 309 -5.68 17.01 8.89
N LYS A 310 -5.21 17.26 10.11
CA LYS A 310 -3.76 17.22 10.43
C LYS A 310 -3.19 15.82 10.14
N LYS A 311 -3.91 14.78 10.55
CA LYS A 311 -3.54 13.38 10.26
C LYS A 311 -3.49 13.11 8.76
N ALA A 312 -4.50 13.58 8.00
CA ALA A 312 -4.53 13.45 6.55
C ALA A 312 -3.33 14.13 5.87
N GLY A 313 -2.96 15.33 6.30
CA GLY A 313 -1.76 16.02 5.80
C GLY A 313 -0.47 15.26 6.06
N ALA A 314 -0.31 14.69 7.26
CA ALA A 314 0.86 13.87 7.60
C ALA A 314 0.94 12.59 6.75
N ILE A 315 -0.19 11.91 6.54
CA ILE A 315 -0.25 10.72 5.66
C ILE A 315 0.09 11.11 4.22
N ALA A 316 -0.46 12.21 3.70
CA ALA A 316 -0.15 12.69 2.35
C ALA A 316 1.36 12.91 2.15
N GLN A 317 2.01 13.58 3.10
CA GLN A 317 3.45 13.85 3.08
C GLN A 317 4.30 12.58 3.22
N SER A 318 3.80 11.56 3.93
CA SER A 318 4.49 10.26 4.04
C SER A 318 4.49 9.46 2.73
N LEU A 319 3.47 9.65 1.88
CA LEU A 319 3.38 9.02 0.55
C LEU A 319 4.25 9.77 -0.47
N ASP A 320 4.18 11.10 -0.48
CA ASP A 320 5.03 11.97 -1.28
C ASP A 320 5.09 13.36 -0.63
N SER A 321 6.30 13.85 -0.34
CA SER A 321 6.51 15.18 0.25
C SER A 321 5.94 16.35 -0.59
N SER A 322 5.64 16.12 -1.86
CA SER A 322 5.01 17.12 -2.75
C SER A 322 3.48 17.15 -2.63
N TYR A 323 2.86 16.21 -1.92
CA TYR A 323 1.41 16.15 -1.80
C TYR A 323 0.84 17.15 -0.81
N ASN A 324 -0.17 17.88 -1.26
CA ASN A 324 -0.94 18.82 -0.45
C ASN A 324 -2.43 18.63 -0.69
N ILE A 325 -3.19 18.47 0.39
CA ILE A 325 -4.65 18.47 0.37
C ILE A 325 -5.13 19.90 0.57
N HIS A 326 -5.95 20.39 -0.35
CA HIS A 326 -6.58 21.70 -0.30
C HIS A 326 -8.02 21.56 0.15
N LEU A 327 -8.38 22.19 1.26
CA LEU A 327 -9.78 22.35 1.67
C LEU A 327 -10.45 23.43 0.82
N ILE A 328 -11.51 23.06 0.10
CA ILE A 328 -12.23 23.94 -0.82
C ILE A 328 -13.51 24.47 -0.17
N SER A 329 -14.23 23.57 0.50
CA SER A 329 -15.51 23.86 1.14
C SER A 329 -15.70 22.95 2.35
N ALA A 330 -16.38 23.46 3.37
CA ALA A 330 -16.52 22.82 4.67
C ALA A 330 -17.85 23.24 5.31
N PHE A 331 -17.85 23.86 6.49
CA PHE A 331 -19.07 24.23 7.17
C PHE A 331 -19.97 25.17 6.36
N ARG A 332 -21.27 24.85 6.34
CA ARG A 332 -22.32 25.68 5.75
C ARG A 332 -23.47 25.83 6.73
N PRO A 333 -23.67 27.00 7.36
CA PRO A 333 -24.77 27.19 8.29
C PRO A 333 -26.12 27.09 7.57
N LEU A 334 -27.18 26.74 8.33
CA LEU A 334 -28.52 26.52 7.80
C LEU A 334 -29.02 27.73 7.01
N THR A 335 -28.90 28.93 7.58
CA THR A 335 -29.28 30.20 6.94
C THR A 335 -28.65 30.34 5.57
N ARG A 336 -27.34 30.09 5.45
CA ARG A 336 -26.65 30.15 4.15
C ARG A 336 -27.17 29.11 3.17
N GLN A 337 -27.59 27.95 3.65
CA GLN A 337 -28.18 26.93 2.79
C GLN A 337 -29.57 27.35 2.27
N ILE A 338 -30.37 28.02 3.10
CA ILE A 338 -31.67 28.59 2.68
C ILE A 338 -31.44 29.69 1.64
N GLU A 339 -30.55 30.65 1.93
CA GLU A 339 -30.16 31.71 0.98
C GLU A 339 -29.76 31.14 -0.38
N MET A 340 -28.89 30.11 -0.41
CA MET A 340 -28.46 29.50 -1.67
C MET A 340 -29.61 28.97 -2.52
N VAL A 341 -30.65 28.42 -1.89
CA VAL A 341 -31.84 27.94 -2.60
C VAL A 341 -32.73 29.09 -3.03
N CYS A 342 -32.92 30.10 -2.17
CA CYS A 342 -33.70 31.30 -2.49
C CYS A 342 -33.06 32.10 -3.63
N ASP A 343 -31.73 32.27 -3.64
CA ASP A 343 -30.97 32.90 -4.73
C ASP A 343 -31.20 32.17 -6.06
N VAL A 344 -31.19 30.84 -6.05
CA VAL A 344 -31.45 30.02 -7.25
C VAL A 344 -32.89 30.19 -7.73
N LEU A 345 -33.87 30.19 -6.83
CA LEU A 345 -35.27 30.40 -7.18
C LEU A 345 -35.51 31.81 -7.73
N ALA A 346 -34.92 32.83 -7.09
CA ALA A 346 -35.00 34.23 -7.51
C ALA A 346 -34.35 34.48 -8.88
N SER A 347 -33.35 33.67 -9.26
CA SER A 347 -32.70 33.79 -10.58
C SER A 347 -33.65 33.50 -11.76
N GLY A 348 -34.76 32.79 -11.53
CA GLY A 348 -35.68 32.35 -12.59
C GLY A 348 -35.08 31.37 -13.61
N ASN A 349 -33.83 30.92 -13.43
CA ASN A 349 -33.17 30.02 -14.37
C ASN A 349 -33.67 28.58 -14.19
N GLU A 350 -34.48 28.10 -15.12
CA GLU A 350 -35.11 26.77 -15.06
C GLU A 350 -34.10 25.63 -14.88
N LYS A 351 -32.92 25.71 -15.50
CA LYS A 351 -31.86 24.70 -15.39
C LYS A 351 -31.27 24.66 -13.97
N SER A 352 -31.02 25.83 -13.38
CA SER A 352 -30.51 25.94 -12.01
C SER A 352 -31.56 25.47 -10.99
N ILE A 353 -32.83 25.85 -11.20
CA ILE A 353 -33.96 25.44 -10.36
C ILE A 353 -34.14 23.92 -10.41
N ALA A 354 -34.07 23.30 -11.59
CA ALA A 354 -34.09 21.85 -11.77
C ALA A 354 -32.88 21.13 -11.14
N GLY A 355 -31.82 21.87 -10.81
CA GLY A 355 -30.64 21.41 -10.10
C GLY A 355 -30.79 21.37 -8.57
N ILE A 356 -31.84 21.97 -8.00
CA ILE A 356 -32.10 21.88 -6.56
C ILE A 356 -32.45 20.42 -6.20
N GLY A 357 -31.88 19.92 -5.12
CA GLY A 357 -31.92 18.51 -4.72
C GLY A 357 -30.89 17.62 -5.40
N LYS A 358 -30.24 18.08 -6.48
CA LYS A 358 -29.20 17.34 -7.22
C LYS A 358 -27.81 17.95 -7.05
N ALA A 359 -27.65 19.21 -7.45
CA ALA A 359 -26.41 19.97 -7.35
C ALA A 359 -26.39 20.91 -6.14
N VAL A 360 -27.57 21.38 -5.72
CA VAL A 360 -27.75 22.20 -4.51
C VAL A 360 -28.66 21.43 -3.57
N ALA A 361 -28.12 20.93 -2.45
CA ALA A 361 -28.91 20.18 -1.47
C ALA A 361 -30.04 21.03 -0.88
N TRP A 362 -31.20 20.42 -0.69
CA TRP A 362 -32.33 21.02 0.03
C TRP A 362 -31.92 21.56 1.41
N PRO A 363 -32.42 22.73 1.86
CA PRO A 363 -32.04 23.30 3.15
C PRO A 363 -32.29 22.34 4.31
N GLY A 364 -31.31 22.18 5.20
CA GLY A 364 -31.32 21.15 6.27
C GLY A 364 -30.88 19.75 5.80
N GLY A 365 -30.81 19.50 4.49
CA GLY A 365 -30.38 18.24 3.90
C GLY A 365 -28.86 18.10 3.67
N SER A 366 -28.09 19.20 3.68
CA SER A 366 -26.64 19.14 3.38
C SER A 366 -25.83 18.61 4.55
N ASN A 367 -24.88 17.71 4.28
CA ASN A 367 -23.94 17.25 5.31
C ASN A 367 -22.96 18.36 5.73
N HIS A 368 -22.75 19.40 4.92
CA HIS A 368 -21.91 20.55 5.30
C HIS A 368 -22.46 21.31 6.53
N GLY A 369 -23.76 21.24 6.78
CA GLY A 369 -24.39 21.84 7.97
C GLY A 369 -23.97 21.18 9.29
N SER A 370 -23.53 19.91 9.25
CA SER A 370 -23.09 19.18 10.44
C SER A 370 -21.68 19.56 10.90
N GLY A 371 -20.91 20.30 10.09
CA GLY A 371 -19.52 20.65 10.34
C GLY A 371 -18.52 19.48 10.32
N ILE A 372 -18.96 18.30 9.85
CA ILE A 372 -18.11 17.11 9.67
C ILE A 372 -17.79 16.78 8.21
N ALA A 373 -18.45 17.44 7.27
CA ALA A 373 -18.29 17.22 5.83
C ALA A 373 -17.37 18.27 5.20
N ILE A 374 -16.55 17.81 4.25
CA ILE A 374 -15.55 18.63 3.56
C ILE A 374 -15.48 18.27 2.07
N ASP A 375 -15.25 19.29 1.24
CA ASP A 375 -14.86 19.14 -0.15
C ASP A 375 -13.38 19.51 -0.28
N ILE A 376 -12.60 18.59 -0.83
CA ILE A 376 -11.13 18.72 -0.87
C ILE A 376 -10.55 18.38 -2.23
N MET A 377 -9.33 18.85 -2.47
CA MET A 377 -8.56 18.55 -3.68
C MET A 377 -7.13 18.16 -3.30
N LEU A 378 -6.64 17.05 -3.85
CA LEU A 378 -5.24 16.68 -3.81
C LEU A 378 -4.44 17.38 -4.92
N LYS A 379 -3.27 17.92 -4.56
CA LYS A 379 -2.26 18.42 -5.49
C LYS A 379 -0.90 17.76 -5.26
N LYS A 380 -0.10 17.66 -6.32
CA LYS A 380 1.34 17.38 -6.28
C LYS A 380 2.09 18.61 -6.74
N GLY A 381 2.73 19.31 -5.82
CA GLY A 381 3.22 20.67 -6.07
C GLY A 381 2.07 21.57 -6.55
N ASN A 382 2.20 22.16 -7.73
CA ASN A 382 1.14 23.01 -8.31
C ASN A 382 0.11 22.23 -9.15
N THR A 383 0.34 20.95 -9.41
CA THR A 383 -0.51 20.14 -10.30
C THR A 383 -1.67 19.54 -9.53
N ALA A 384 -2.90 19.85 -9.93
CA ALA A 384 -4.10 19.20 -9.40
C ALA A 384 -4.19 17.74 -9.85
N LEU A 385 -4.31 16.83 -8.88
CA LEU A 385 -4.51 15.40 -9.09
C LEU A 385 -5.98 14.99 -8.94
N THR A 386 -6.82 15.88 -8.46
CA THR A 386 -8.27 15.68 -8.36
C THR A 386 -8.97 16.96 -8.75
N ASP A 387 -10.23 16.84 -9.16
CA ASP A 387 -11.08 17.95 -9.57
C ASP A 387 -12.30 17.97 -8.63
N PRO A 388 -12.54 19.01 -7.82
CA PRO A 388 -13.67 19.06 -6.89
C PRO A 388 -14.96 19.55 -7.60
N THR A 389 -15.37 18.86 -8.67
CA THR A 389 -16.54 19.25 -9.48
C THR A 389 -17.43 18.07 -9.86
N PHE A 390 -18.74 18.32 -9.91
CA PHE A 390 -19.77 17.34 -10.33
C PHE A 390 -19.65 16.82 -11.77
N ASN A 391 -18.63 17.22 -12.52
CA ASN A 391 -18.41 16.73 -13.88
C ASN A 391 -17.87 15.29 -13.84
N THR A 392 -18.78 14.32 -13.90
CA THR A 392 -18.46 12.88 -13.89
C THR A 392 -17.51 12.47 -15.02
N THR A 393 -17.53 13.15 -16.17
CA THR A 393 -16.58 12.92 -17.27
C THR A 393 -15.16 13.31 -16.89
N ASN A 394 -14.98 14.44 -16.18
CA ASN A 394 -13.67 14.80 -15.62
C ASN A 394 -13.23 13.76 -14.59
N GLN A 395 -14.13 13.34 -13.71
CA GLN A 395 -13.78 12.36 -12.66
C GLN A 395 -13.43 10.97 -13.17
N GLN A 396 -13.91 10.60 -14.36
CA GLN A 396 -13.53 9.35 -15.04
C GLN A 396 -12.24 9.49 -15.86
N ASN A 397 -11.73 10.72 -16.05
CA ASN A 397 -10.48 10.95 -16.75
C ASN A 397 -9.33 10.28 -15.98
N PRO A 398 -8.49 9.45 -16.65
CA PRO A 398 -7.32 8.84 -16.02
C PRO A 398 -6.43 9.83 -15.26
N LYS A 399 -6.37 11.09 -15.71
CA LYS A 399 -5.67 12.19 -15.04
C LYS A 399 -6.06 12.37 -13.57
N TYR A 400 -7.35 12.21 -13.24
CA TYR A 400 -7.87 12.44 -11.88
C TYR A 400 -8.22 11.16 -11.15
N LYS A 401 -8.42 10.05 -11.87
CA LYS A 401 -8.79 8.75 -11.30
C LYS A 401 -7.77 8.24 -10.28
N ASP A 402 -6.49 8.26 -10.64
CA ASP A 402 -5.42 7.75 -9.77
C ASP A 402 -5.22 8.67 -8.55
N GLY A 403 -5.27 9.98 -8.77
CA GLY A 403 -5.23 10.97 -7.71
C GLY A 403 -6.39 10.85 -6.74
N ALA A 404 -7.59 10.51 -7.22
CA ALA A 404 -8.76 10.28 -6.39
C ALA A 404 -8.66 8.99 -5.56
N GLN A 405 -8.01 7.94 -6.08
CA GLN A 405 -7.71 6.74 -5.30
C GLN A 405 -6.73 7.04 -4.17
N ILE A 406 -5.64 7.77 -4.48
CA ILE A 406 -4.66 8.22 -3.48
C ILE A 406 -5.35 9.09 -2.42
N LEU A 407 -6.15 10.07 -2.83
CA LEU A 407 -6.91 10.91 -1.92
C LEU A 407 -7.86 10.09 -1.05
N SER A 408 -8.60 9.15 -1.63
CA SER A 408 -9.51 8.28 -0.89
C SER A 408 -8.77 7.41 0.13
N GLN A 409 -7.57 6.92 -0.20
CA GLN A 409 -6.72 6.17 0.74
C GLN A 409 -6.31 7.05 1.92
N ILE A 410 -5.69 8.21 1.64
CA ILE A 410 -5.23 9.16 2.66
C ILE A 410 -6.37 9.51 3.63
N MET A 411 -7.52 9.87 3.09
CA MET A 411 -8.67 10.29 3.89
C MET A 411 -9.26 9.13 4.70
N THR A 412 -9.30 7.92 4.14
CA THR A 412 -9.77 6.72 4.87
C THR A 412 -8.87 6.43 6.07
N GLU A 413 -7.55 6.44 5.87
CA GLU A 413 -6.56 6.25 6.93
C GLU A 413 -6.62 7.38 7.98
N ALA A 414 -6.99 8.59 7.55
CA ALA A 414 -7.21 9.75 8.41
C ALA A 414 -8.52 9.69 9.23
N GLY A 415 -9.39 8.70 8.99
CA GLY A 415 -10.65 8.50 9.73
C GLY A 415 -11.87 9.12 9.05
N PHE A 416 -11.80 9.42 7.75
CA PHE A 416 -12.95 9.84 6.95
C PHE A 416 -13.57 8.69 6.17
N VAL A 417 -14.79 8.90 5.72
CA VAL A 417 -15.45 8.12 4.67
C VAL A 417 -15.77 9.05 3.50
N ARG A 418 -15.72 8.53 2.28
CA ARG A 418 -16.07 9.29 1.08
C ARG A 418 -17.55 9.14 0.78
N TYR A 419 -18.20 10.21 0.34
CA TYR A 419 -19.54 10.10 -0.25
C TYR A 419 -19.42 9.47 -1.64
N ALA A 420 -20.10 8.34 -1.86
CA ALA A 420 -19.81 7.49 -3.01
C ALA A 420 -20.16 8.15 -4.37
N LYS A 421 -21.03 9.16 -4.36
CA LYS A 421 -21.41 9.94 -5.55
C LYS A 421 -20.46 11.11 -5.87
N GLU A 422 -19.54 11.46 -4.96
CA GLU A 422 -18.68 12.65 -5.09
C GLU A 422 -17.27 12.33 -4.62
N ILE A 423 -16.32 12.25 -5.56
CA ILE A 423 -14.97 11.77 -5.21
C ILE A 423 -14.14 12.75 -4.36
N TRP A 424 -14.55 14.02 -4.32
CA TRP A 424 -13.92 15.08 -3.51
C TRP A 424 -14.58 15.27 -2.15
N HIS A 425 -15.73 14.63 -1.89
CA HIS A 425 -16.54 14.86 -0.70
C HIS A 425 -16.28 13.79 0.36
N PHE A 426 -15.89 14.23 1.55
CA PHE A 426 -15.54 13.35 2.67
C PHE A 426 -16.24 13.80 3.95
N GLU A 427 -16.59 12.82 4.78
CA GLU A 427 -17.24 13.00 6.07
C GLU A 427 -16.45 12.28 7.17
N LEU A 428 -16.38 12.85 8.37
CA LEU A 428 -15.72 12.18 9.49
C LEU A 428 -16.46 10.90 9.86
N LYS A 429 -15.78 9.74 9.78
CA LYS A 429 -16.40 8.41 9.85
C LYS A 429 -17.21 8.17 11.12
N SER A 430 -16.72 8.65 12.26
CA SER A 430 -17.37 8.46 13.56
C SER A 430 -18.74 9.13 13.70
N LYS A 431 -19.06 10.06 12.79
CA LYS A 431 -20.29 10.86 12.81
C LYS A 431 -21.05 10.82 11.48
N ALA A 432 -20.50 10.14 10.46
CA ALA A 432 -21.11 10.03 9.14
C ALA A 432 -22.24 8.99 9.12
N ALA A 433 -23.21 9.20 8.23
CA ALA A 433 -24.21 8.17 7.95
C ALA A 433 -23.55 6.97 7.24
N SER A 434 -24.12 5.78 7.41
CA SER A 434 -23.68 4.56 6.71
C SER A 434 -24.10 4.57 5.24
N TRP A 435 -25.28 5.09 4.92
CA TRP A 435 -25.85 5.08 3.56
C TRP A 435 -24.96 5.83 2.56
N CYS A 436 -24.61 5.19 1.45
CA CYS A 436 -23.84 5.80 0.34
C CYS A 436 -22.47 6.38 0.74
N ARG A 437 -21.87 5.87 1.82
CA ARG A 437 -20.48 6.19 2.22
C ARG A 437 -19.61 4.97 1.98
N CYS A 438 -18.39 5.20 1.55
CA CYS A 438 -17.42 4.12 1.35
C CYS A 438 -16.01 4.51 1.79
N SER A 439 -15.16 3.50 1.93
CA SER A 439 -13.77 3.61 2.36
C SER A 439 -12.87 2.95 1.31
N TYR A 440 -11.64 3.44 1.16
CA TYR A 440 -10.65 2.78 0.32
C TYR A 440 -10.31 1.37 0.88
N PRO A 441 -10.04 0.36 0.04
CA PRO A 441 -10.05 0.38 -1.44
C PRO A 441 -11.46 0.25 -2.05
N SER A 442 -12.45 -0.15 -1.24
CA SER A 442 -13.81 -0.49 -1.66
C SER A 442 -14.72 0.73 -1.82
N CYS A 443 -14.38 1.63 -2.75
CA CYS A 443 -15.15 2.86 -2.98
C CYS A 443 -15.25 3.19 -4.48
N PRO A 444 -16.18 2.52 -5.22
CA PRO A 444 -16.32 2.71 -6.66
C PRO A 444 -16.85 4.10 -7.01
N PHE A 445 -16.55 4.56 -8.22
CA PHE A 445 -17.13 5.77 -8.80
C PHE A 445 -17.34 5.60 -10.32
N PRO A 446 -18.51 5.96 -10.88
CA PRO A 446 -19.69 6.47 -10.17
C PRO A 446 -20.41 5.37 -9.38
N ALA A 447 -20.74 5.62 -8.12
CA ALA A 447 -21.56 4.70 -7.33
C ALA A 447 -23.05 4.96 -7.55
N LYS A 448 -23.85 3.89 -7.60
CA LYS A 448 -25.30 3.98 -7.50
C LYS A 448 -25.69 3.85 -6.04
N CYS A 449 -26.23 4.94 -5.52
CA CYS A 449 -27.04 5.07 -4.32
C CYS A 449 -28.16 6.06 -4.71
#